data_AF-G2GXH6-F1
#
_entry.id   AF-G2GXH6-F1
#
_cell.length_a   1.000
_cell.length_b   1.000
_cell.length_c   1.000
_cell.angle_alpha   90.00
_cell.angle_beta   90.00
_cell.angle_gamma   90.00
#
_symmetry.space_group_name_H-M   'P 1'
#
loop_
_entity.id
_entity.type
_entity.pdbx_description
1 polymer ?
#
loop_
_entity_poly.entity_id
_entity_poly.type
_entity_poly.pdbx_seq_one_letter_code
_entity_poly.pdbx_strand_id
1 'polypeptide(L)' 'MSFARPVTPVARVHHYGLRDKIARNGVTVRYERRPLLGLTDKDIERITDLALMHLVN' A
#
# COMPACT_ATOMS: atom_id res chain seq x y z
N MET A 1 -17.37 -2.56 10.77
CA MET A 1 -16.24 -3.18 10.02
C MET A 1 -15.46 -2.07 9.33
N SER A 2 -14.12 -2.06 9.38
CA SER A 2 -13.30 -1.02 8.73
C SER A 2 -13.08 -1.33 7.25
N PHE A 3 -13.19 -0.31 6.38
CA PHE A 3 -12.89 -0.37 4.94
C PHE A 3 -11.48 -0.93 4.66
N ALA A 4 -10.51 -0.61 5.53
CA ALA A 4 -9.13 -1.01 5.33
C ALA A 4 -8.92 -2.53 5.37
N ARG A 5 -9.70 -3.27 6.17
CA ARG A 5 -9.50 -4.72 6.37
C ARG A 5 -9.57 -5.54 5.07
N PRO A 6 -10.64 -5.45 4.25
CA PRO A 6 -10.73 -6.19 3.00
C PRO A 6 -9.84 -5.61 1.88
N VAL A 7 -9.55 -4.31 1.88
CA VAL A 7 -8.84 -3.64 0.77
C VAL A 7 -7.32 -3.76 0.88
N THR A 8 -6.77 -3.84 2.10
CA THR A 8 -5.31 -3.89 2.30
C THR A 8 -4.62 -5.05 1.58
N PRO A 9 -5.13 -6.31 1.61
CA PRO A 9 -4.52 -7.41 0.88
C PRO A 9 -4.52 -7.20 -0.63
N VAL A 10 -5.65 -6.73 -1.19
CA VAL A 10 -5.80 -6.44 -2.62
C VAL A 10 -4.78 -5.37 -3.04
N ALA A 11 -4.72 -4.26 -2.29
CA ALA A 11 -3.77 -3.19 -2.56
C ALA A 11 -2.32 -3.69 -2.53
N ARG A 12 -1.97 -4.54 -1.56
CA ARG A 12 -0.61 -5.12 -1.43
C ARG A 12 -0.26 -6.02 -2.62
N VAL A 13 -1.17 -6.90 -3.03
CA VAL A 13 -0.95 -7.81 -4.16
C VAL A 13 -0.64 -7.02 -5.43
N HIS A 14 -1.46 -6.02 -5.75
CA HIS A 14 -1.25 -5.23 -6.95
C HIS A 14 -0.06 -4.28 -6.84
N HIS A 15 0.17 -3.65 -5.67
CA HIS A 15 1.28 -2.70 -5.48
C HIS A 15 2.65 -3.35 -5.66
N TYR A 16 2.82 -4.58 -5.15
CA TYR A 16 4.10 -5.30 -5.23
C TYR A 16 4.13 -6.38 -6.32
N GLY A 17 3.04 -6.57 -7.07
CA GLY A 17 2.94 -7.61 -8.11
C GLY A 17 3.01 -9.04 -7.53
N LEU A 18 2.35 -9.28 -6.41
CA LEU A 18 2.34 -10.59 -5.74
C LEU A 18 1.38 -11.56 -6.44
N ARG A 19 1.39 -12.81 -5.96
CA ARG A 19 0.44 -13.84 -6.37
C ARG A 19 -0.84 -13.71 -5.55
N ASP A 20 -1.99 -13.94 -6.17
CA ASP A 20 -3.28 -14.04 -5.48
C ASP A 20 -4.19 -15.08 -6.15
N LYS A 21 -5.14 -15.60 -5.38
CA LYS A 21 -6.07 -16.64 -5.79
C LYS A 21 -7.43 -16.01 -6.10
N ILE A 22 -7.84 -16.05 -7.36
CA ILE A 22 -9.08 -15.40 -7.83
C ILE A 22 -10.38 -16.06 -7.34
N ALA A 23 -10.32 -17.28 -6.80
CA ALA A 23 -11.47 -17.94 -6.15
C ALA A 23 -11.00 -19.02 -5.16
N ARG A 24 -11.87 -19.45 -4.22
CA ARG A 24 -11.54 -20.48 -3.21
C ARG A 24 -10.91 -21.76 -3.78
N ASN A 25 -11.30 -22.15 -4.99
CA ASN A 25 -10.74 -23.28 -5.75
C ASN A 25 -10.21 -22.85 -7.15
N GLY A 26 -9.93 -21.55 -7.32
CA GLY A 26 -9.47 -20.97 -8.59
C GLY A 26 -7.96 -21.00 -8.78
N VAL A 27 -7.53 -20.53 -9.95
CA VAL A 27 -6.12 -20.41 -10.31
C VAL A 27 -5.41 -19.34 -9.46
N THR A 28 -4.09 -19.49 -9.33
CA THR A 28 -3.23 -18.49 -8.70
C THR A 28 -2.50 -17.72 -9.77
N VAL A 29 -2.71 -16.41 -9.83
CA VAL A 29 -2.13 -15.52 -10.86
C VAL A 29 -1.11 -14.59 -10.20
N ARG A 30 0.01 -14.34 -10.86
CA ARG A 30 0.93 -13.25 -10.49
C ARG A 30 0.45 -11.99 -11.20
N TYR A 31 0.21 -10.92 -10.44
CA TYR A 31 -0.18 -9.64 -11.01
C TYR A 31 1.04 -8.82 -11.39
N GLU A 32 0.90 -8.02 -12.45
CA GLU A 32 1.86 -6.96 -12.76
C GLU A 32 1.90 -5.92 -11.64
N ARG A 33 3.09 -5.34 -11.41
CA ARG A 33 3.29 -4.33 -10.38
C ARG A 33 2.54 -3.05 -10.78
N ARG A 34 1.60 -2.61 -9.93
CA ARG A 34 0.86 -1.36 -10.04
C ARG A 34 1.20 -0.46 -8.85
N PRO A 35 2.41 0.12 -8.82
CA PRO A 35 2.78 1.00 -7.73
C PRO A 35 1.78 2.17 -7.72
N LEU A 36 1.14 2.35 -6.57
CA LEU A 36 0.28 3.52 -6.36
C LEU A 36 1.18 4.76 -6.39
N LEU A 37 0.66 5.88 -6.90
CA LEU A 37 1.29 7.19 -6.78
C LEU A 37 1.36 7.51 -5.28
N GLY A 38 2.47 7.11 -4.66
CA GLY A 38 2.73 7.27 -3.25
C GLY A 38 3.46 8.58 -2.98
N LEU A 39 3.83 8.76 -1.71
CA LEU A 39 4.74 9.82 -1.30
C LEU A 39 6.10 9.59 -1.96
N THR A 40 6.63 10.61 -2.61
CA THR A 40 8.04 10.62 -3.02
C THR A 40 8.93 10.69 -1.78
N ASP A 41 10.22 10.40 -1.92
CA ASP A 41 11.17 10.56 -0.81
C ASP A 41 11.14 11.99 -0.24
N LYS A 42 10.95 13.00 -1.11
CA LYS A 42 10.78 14.41 -0.71
C LYS A 42 9.48 14.65 0.06
N ASP A 43 8.40 13.97 -0.31
CA ASP A 43 7.14 14.09 0.42
C ASP A 43 7.27 13.46 1.82
N ILE A 44 7.98 12.33 1.93
CA ILE A 44 8.27 11.68 3.21
C ILE A 44 9.10 12.61 4.09
N GLU A 45 10.21 13.14 3.57
CA GLU A 45 11.08 14.09 4.27
C GLU A 45 10.29 15.29 4.81
N ARG A 46 9.49 15.94 3.94
CA ARG A 46 8.66 17.08 4.33
C ARG A 46 7.64 16.73 5.41
N ILE A 47 6.99 15.57 5.33
CA ILE A 47 6.02 15.12 6.35
C ILE A 47 6.73 14.82 7.67
N THR A 48 7.90 14.19 7.62
CA THR A 48 8.73 13.91 8.79
C THR A 48 9.13 15.21 9.49
N ASP A 49 9.60 16.21 8.75
CA ASP A 49 9.96 17.52 9.31
C ASP A 49 8.77 18.18 9.99
N LEU A 50 7.61 18.21 9.33
CA LEU A 50 6.38 18.76 9.91
C LEU A 50 5.99 18.02 11.20
N ALA A 51 6.04 16.69 11.20
CA ALA A 51 5.73 15.90 12.39
C ALA A 51 6.68 16.20 13.54
N LEU A 52 7.99 16.28 13.27
CA LEU A 52 9.00 16.62 14.27
C LEU A 52 8.77 18.02 14.85
N MET A 53 8.52 19.03 14.01
CA MET A 53 8.21 20.40 14.46
C MET A 53 7.02 20.44 15.44
N HIS A 54 6.04 19.56 15.27
CA HIS A 54 4.88 19.49 16.18
C HIS A 54 5.14 18.72 17.48
N LEU A 55 6.21 17.91 17.56
CA LEU A 55 6.56 17.12 18.74
C LEU A 55 7.55 17.81 19.68
N VAL A 56 8.30 18.81 19.19
CA VAL A 56 9.21 19.62 20.00
C VAL A 56 8.58 20.90 20.57
N ASN A 57 7.27 21.07 20.41
CA ASN A 57 6.48 22.15 21.01
C ASN A 57 5.73 21.67 22.26
#